data_AF-A0A2E3XEY7-F1
#
_entry.id   AF-A0A2E3XEY7-F1
#
_cell.length_a   1.000
_cell.length_b   1.000
_cell.length_c   1.000
_cell.angle_alpha   90.00
_cell.angle_beta   90.00
_cell.angle_gamma   90.00
#
_symmetry.space_group_name_H-M   'P 1'
#
loop_
_entity.id
_entity.type
_entity.pdbx_description
1 polymer ?
#
loop_
_entity_poly.entity_id
_entity_poly.type
_entity_poly.pdbx_seq_one_letter_code
_entity_poly.pdbx_strand_id
1 'polypeptide(L)' 'MNLQVTDYLYDQDLIKKRSVVVSGHRTSVSLETIFWDKLRSLALQRHKSVNQLITEIDQHCKGSLSSALRVYVLQNIHKL' A
#
# COMPACT_ATOMS: atom_id res chain seq x y z
N MET A 1 -31.22 -2.59 -7.60
CA MET A 1 -30.07 -2.65 -6.67
C MET A 1 -28.95 -3.35 -7.42
N ASN A 2 -27.91 -2.61 -7.80
CA ASN A 2 -27.00 -3.02 -8.86
C ASN A 2 -25.88 -3.92 -8.30
N LEU A 3 -25.87 -5.20 -8.68
CA LEU A 3 -24.96 -6.23 -8.16
C LEU A 3 -23.47 -5.93 -8.41
N GLN A 4 -23.13 -5.03 -9.34
CA GLN A 4 -21.73 -4.65 -9.61
C GLN A 4 -21.13 -3.67 -8.60
N VAL A 5 -21.94 -2.86 -7.90
CA VAL A 5 -21.41 -1.84 -6.96
C VAL A 5 -20.98 -2.48 -5.63
N THR A 6 -21.68 -3.52 -5.20
CA THR A 6 -21.37 -4.24 -3.96
C THR A 6 -20.05 -4.98 -4.07
N ASP A 7 -19.77 -5.66 -5.19
CA ASP A 7 -18.55 -6.45 -5.38
C ASP A 7 -17.30 -5.57 -5.46
N TYR A 8 -17.39 -4.40 -6.10
CA TYR A 8 -16.24 -3.48 -6.21
C TYR A 8 -15.87 -2.83 -4.89
N LEU A 9 -16.85 -2.57 -4.01
CA LEU A 9 -16.60 -2.05 -2.67
C LEU A 9 -16.10 -3.15 -1.72
N TYR A 10 -16.57 -4.39 -1.90
CA TYR A 10 -16.16 -5.55 -1.09
C TYR A 10 -14.74 -6.03 -1.36
N ASP A 11 -14.15 -5.71 -2.52
CA ASP A 11 -12.80 -6.16 -2.83
C ASP A 11 -11.71 -5.22 -2.26
N GLN A 12 -12.09 -3.99 -1.94
CA GLN A 12 -11.18 -2.91 -1.56
C GLN A 12 -10.66 -3.03 -0.12
N ASP A 13 -11.46 -3.59 0.78
CA ASP A 13 -11.09 -3.89 2.18
C ASP A 13 -10.48 -5.29 2.37
N LEU A 14 -10.51 -6.15 1.35
CA LEU A 14 -9.86 -7.48 1.41
C LEU A 14 -8.35 -7.36 1.59
N ILE A 15 -7.85 -7.99 2.65
CA ILE A 15 -6.41 -8.09 2.92
C ILE A 15 -5.74 -9.03 1.90
N LYS A 16 -4.80 -8.48 1.13
CA LYS A 16 -3.91 -9.20 0.21
C LYS A 16 -2.49 -9.23 0.77
N LYS A 17 -1.91 -10.43 0.84
CA LYS A 17 -0.50 -10.65 1.22
C LYS A 17 0.38 -10.60 -0.01
N ARG A 18 1.48 -9.84 0.04
CA ARG A 18 2.49 -9.78 -1.03
C ARG A 18 3.90 -9.84 -0.45
N SER A 19 4.82 -10.46 -1.18
CA SER A 19 6.25 -10.38 -0.89
C SER A 19 6.84 -9.16 -1.59
N VAL A 20 7.54 -8.33 -0.82
CA VAL A 20 8.25 -7.13 -1.28
C VAL A 20 9.73 -7.25 -0.90
N VAL A 21 10.58 -6.53 -1.61
CA VAL A 21 12.00 -6.42 -1.25
C VAL A 21 12.22 -5.08 -0.59
N VAL A 22 12.71 -5.11 0.64
CA VAL A 22 12.98 -3.93 1.47
C VAL A 22 14.40 -4.02 1.97
N SER A 23 15.23 -3.02 1.64
CA SER A 23 16.65 -3.00 2.04
C SER A 23 17.42 -4.30 1.70
N GLY A 24 17.06 -4.95 0.59
CA GLY A 24 17.65 -6.22 0.15
C GLY A 24 17.03 -7.49 0.76
N HIS A 25 16.14 -7.36 1.74
CA HIS A 25 15.45 -8.47 2.39
C HIS A 25 14.04 -8.68 1.83
N ARG A 26 13.64 -9.94 1.63
CA ARG A 26 12.24 -10.25 1.28
C ARG A 26 11.39 -10.16 2.55
N THR A 27 10.42 -9.26 2.52
CA THR A 27 9.45 -9.05 3.60
C THR A 27 8.06 -9.37 3.07
N SER A 28 7.28 -10.11 3.85
CA SER A 28 5.87 -10.31 3.52
C SER A 28 5.01 -9.26 4.19
N VAL A 29 4.19 -8.58 3.40
CA VAL A 29 3.30 -7.50 3.86
C VAL A 29 1.86 -7.85 3.52
N SER A 30 0.96 -7.67 4.48
CA SER A 30 -0.49 -7.87 4.32
C SER A 30 -1.21 -6.53 4.45
N LEU A 31 -1.89 -6.11 3.38
CA LEU A 31 -2.65 -4.86 3.28
C LEU A 31 -3.92 -5.07 2.46
N GLU A 32 -4.93 -4.25 2.72
CA GLU A 32 -6.18 -4.17 1.99
C GLU A 32 -5.88 -3.79 0.52
N THR A 33 -6.71 -4.27 -0.41
CA THR A 33 -6.55 -4.02 -1.85
C THR A 33 -6.39 -2.53 -2.14
N ILE A 34 -7.18 -1.67 -1.48
CA ILE A 34 -7.14 -0.22 -1.69
C ILE A 34 -5.78 0.40 -1.36
N PHE A 35 -5.12 -0.08 -0.30
CA PHE A 35 -3.79 0.41 0.06
C PHE A 35 -2.74 -0.04 -0.95
N TRP A 36 -2.85 -1.28 -1.44
CA TRP A 36 -1.97 -1.76 -2.50
C TRP A 36 -2.09 -0.97 -3.79
N ASP A 37 -3.31 -0.65 -4.20
CA ASP A 37 -3.59 0.17 -5.38
C ASP A 37 -3.02 1.59 -5.21
N LYS A 38 -3.28 2.23 -4.07
CA LYS A 38 -2.76 3.57 -3.81
C LYS A 38 -1.23 3.61 -3.71
N LEU A 39 -0.59 2.60 -3.11
CA LEU A 39 0.87 2.49 -3.11
C LEU A 39 1.44 2.39 -4.54
N ARG A 40 0.79 1.62 -5.43
CA ARG A 40 1.18 1.58 -6.86
C ARG A 40 1.06 2.95 -7.52
N SER A 41 -0.06 3.63 -7.34
CA SER A 41 -0.26 4.97 -7.91
C SER A 41 0.76 5.98 -7.38
N LEU A 42 0.99 6.00 -6.06
CA LEU A 42 1.95 6.91 -5.42
C LEU A 42 3.40 6.62 -5.84
N ALA A 43 3.74 5.35 -6.10
CA ALA A 43 5.06 4.98 -6.60
C ALA A 43 5.25 5.48 -8.05
N LEU A 44 4.24 5.28 -8.90
CA LEU A 44 4.24 5.76 -10.29
C LEU A 44 4.37 7.29 -10.36
N GLN A 45 3.58 8.02 -9.58
CA GLN A 45 3.63 9.50 -9.50
C GLN A 45 4.99 10.02 -9.06
N ARG A 46 5.75 9.24 -8.30
CA ARG A 46 7.10 9.59 -7.84
C ARG A 46 8.21 9.03 -8.71
N HIS A 47 7.89 8.39 -9.83
CA HIS A 47 8.85 7.69 -10.69
C HIS A 47 9.70 6.65 -9.94
N LYS A 48 9.08 5.92 -9.01
CA LYS A 48 9.71 4.85 -8.22
C LYS A 48 8.98 3.52 -8.43
N SER A 49 9.69 2.42 -8.23
CA SER A 49 9.05 1.13 -8.02
C SER A 49 8.34 1.08 -6.66
N VAL A 50 7.36 0.18 -6.51
CA VAL A 50 6.68 -0.06 -5.23
C VAL A 50 7.68 -0.49 -4.15
N ASN A 51 8.68 -1.32 -4.48
CA ASN A 51 9.71 -1.75 -3.53
C ASN A 51 10.58 -0.57 -3.05
N GLN A 52 10.95 0.35 -3.95
CA GLN A 52 11.70 1.56 -3.57
C GLN A 52 10.88 2.45 -2.64
N LEU A 53 9.62 2.72 -2.98
CA LEU A 53 8.73 3.52 -2.13
C LEU A 53 8.54 2.87 -0.75
N ILE A 54 8.29 1.55 -0.70
CA ILE A 54 8.14 0.83 0.55
C ILE A 54 9.44 0.86 1.37
N THR A 55 10.61 0.75 0.72
CA THR A 55 11.91 0.84 1.39
C THR A 55 12.13 2.20 2.04
N GLU A 56 11.75 3.29 1.38
CA GLU A 56 11.83 4.64 1.96
C GLU A 56 10.89 4.81 3.16
N ILE A 57 9.69 4.24 3.09
CA ILE A 57 8.74 4.28 4.22
C ILE A 57 9.26 3.43 5.39
N ASP A 58 9.84 2.26 5.11
CA ASP A 58 10.40 1.35 6.10
C ASP A 58 11.54 1.98 6.91
N GLN A 59 12.40 2.79 6.27
CA GLN A 59 13.51 3.49 6.94
C GLN A 59 13.07 4.41 8.10
N HIS A 60 11.83 4.91 8.05
CA HIS A 60 11.26 5.78 9.08
C HIS A 60 10.24 5.07 9.97
N CYS A 61 9.99 3.78 9.74
CA CYS A 61 9.03 2.99 10.47
C CYS A 61 9.59 2.61 11.85
N LYS A 62 8.86 2.93 12.93
CA LYS A 62 9.19 2.53 14.31
C LYS A 62 8.44 1.27 14.76
N GLY A 63 7.53 0.75 13.93
CA GLY A 63 6.60 -0.32 14.27
C GLY A 63 6.40 -1.28 13.11
N SER A 64 5.16 -1.70 12.86
CA SER A 64 4.90 -2.60 11.73
C SER A 64 4.92 -1.86 10.40
N LEU A 65 5.60 -2.44 9.40
CA LEU A 65 5.62 -1.91 8.04
C LEU A 65 4.20 -1.77 7.48
N SER A 66 3.31 -2.73 7.74
CA SER A 66 1.91 -2.62 7.30
C SER A 66 1.20 -1.39 7.88
N SER A 67 1.41 -1.06 9.16
CA SER A 67 0.80 0.15 9.75
C SER A 67 1.39 1.42 9.14
N ALA A 68 2.71 1.49 8.99
CA ALA A 68 3.37 2.63 8.38
C ALA A 68 2.88 2.88 6.94
N LEU A 69 2.70 1.82 6.14
CA LEU A 69 2.19 1.93 4.78
C LEU A 69 0.74 2.46 4.74
N ARG A 70 -0.14 2.00 5.64
CA ARG A 70 -1.53 2.53 5.73
C ARG A 70 -1.54 4.02 6.07
N VAL A 71 -0.78 4.42 7.09
CA VAL A 71 -0.67 5.82 7.52
C VAL A 71 -0.09 6.68 6.40
N TYR A 72 0.96 6.20 5.72
CA TYR A 72 1.56 6.90 4.60
C TYR A 72 0.54 7.16 3.49
N VAL A 73 -0.21 6.14 3.07
CA VAL A 73 -1.27 6.30 2.07
C VAL A 73 -2.30 7.35 2.53
N LEU A 74 -2.79 7.24 3.77
CA LEU A 74 -3.78 8.19 4.32
C LEU A 74 -3.28 9.64 4.28
N GLN A 75 -2.03 9.89 4.68
CA GLN A 75 -1.42 11.22 4.66
C GLN A 75 -1.25 11.80 3.25
N ASN A 76 -1.24 10.94 2.22
CA ASN A 76 -1.11 11.35 0.83
C ASN A 76 -2.47 11.52 0.12
N ILE A 77 -3.60 11.13 0.76
CA ILE A 77 -4.95 11.37 0.21
C ILE A 77 -5.35 12.85 0.36
N HIS A 78 -4.79 13.57 1.34
CA HIS A 78 -5.15 14.96 1.65
C HIS A 78 -4.27 16.02 0.96
N LYS A 79 -3.28 15.62 0.16
CA LYS A 79 -2.45 16.54 -0.62
C LYS A 79 -2.98 16.58 -2.05
N LEU A 80 -4.02 17.39 -2.26
CA LEU A 80 -4.47 17.89 -3.56
C LEU A 80 -3.94 19.31 -3.75
#